data_AF-A0AA38XE93-F1
#
_entry.id   AF-A0AA38XE93-F1
#
_cell.length_a   1.000
_cell.length_b   1.000
_cell.length_c   1.000
_cell.angle_alpha   90.00
_cell.angle_beta   90.00
_cell.angle_gamma   90.00
#
_symmetry.space_group_name_H-M   'P 1'
#
loop_
_entity.id
_entity.type
_entity.pdbx_description
1 polymer ?
#
loop_
_entity_poly.entity_id
_entity_poly.type
_entity_poly.pdbx_seq_one_letter_code
_entity_poly.pdbx_strand_id
1 'polypeptide(L)'
;MPSVPPFSRSEKVGDYANQCKPVEWIERDLRARDGTALKLLEGSIAASGGANALEHIVVVYFQGNASSLPPRLPYLSNILKGLASDAADSRKYTIVALSYRGYWKSRGSASQPGIELDAEATLKWVQDRYDSTQTKISVWGQSIGAGVASVSLANLLRHSQGNLQRFSGLILETPFVDMKTMLVALYPQRFLPYRYLTPFLRSSWDSRMALQQIGQSKPKLKVLILEAGDDEIVPTGQAGTLEEVCAEAQLSVDRKTVPGALHTEVMVKGQGRRHIVRFLQSI
;
A
#
# COMPACT_ATOMS: atom_id res chain seq x y z
N MET A 1 -8.27 4.57 -18.69
CA MET A 1 -7.14 3.62 -18.56
C MET A 1 -6.08 4.34 -17.77
N PRO A 2 -5.55 3.81 -16.66
CA PRO A 2 -4.41 4.47 -16.05
C PRO A 2 -3.24 4.39 -17.05
N SER A 3 -2.75 5.55 -17.50
CA SER A 3 -1.64 5.63 -18.45
C SER A 3 -0.37 5.15 -17.74
N VAL A 4 0.10 3.97 -18.12
CA VAL A 4 1.44 3.50 -17.72
C VAL A 4 2.46 4.45 -18.36
N PRO A 5 3.33 5.13 -17.59
CA PRO A 5 4.30 6.06 -18.17
C PRO A 5 5.21 5.38 -19.21
N PRO A 6 5.71 6.12 -20.21
CA PRO A 6 6.69 5.57 -21.16
C PRO A 6 7.88 4.95 -20.41
N PHE A 7 8.43 3.86 -20.96
CA PHE A 7 9.57 3.09 -20.40
C PHE A 7 9.31 2.33 -19.08
N SER A 8 8.15 2.47 -18.45
CA SER A 8 7.82 1.74 -17.20
C SER A 8 7.94 0.21 -17.31
N ARG A 9 7.92 -0.35 -18.54
CA ARG A 9 8.10 -1.79 -18.80
C ARG A 9 9.56 -2.21 -19.01
N SER A 10 10.44 -1.29 -19.40
CA SER A 10 11.86 -1.56 -19.67
C SER A 10 12.76 -1.39 -18.44
N GLU A 11 12.29 -0.68 -17.42
CA GLU A 11 12.97 -0.51 -16.12
C GLU A 11 13.37 -1.87 -15.51
N LYS A 12 14.64 -1.99 -15.08
CA LYS A 12 15.16 -3.19 -14.43
C LYS A 12 15.46 -2.90 -12.96
N VAL A 13 15.29 -3.91 -12.11
CA VAL A 13 15.67 -3.83 -10.69
C VAL A 13 17.16 -3.47 -10.54
N GLY A 14 18.01 -3.99 -11.43
CA GLY A 14 19.45 -3.73 -11.45
C GLY A 14 19.82 -2.25 -11.61
N ASP A 15 18.99 -1.45 -12.29
CA ASP A 15 19.25 -0.03 -12.54
C ASP A 15 19.24 0.79 -11.23
N TYR A 16 18.58 0.26 -10.19
CA TYR A 16 18.42 0.91 -8.88
C TYR A 16 19.20 0.22 -7.75
N ALA A 17 19.89 -0.89 -8.03
CA ALA A 17 20.48 -1.75 -7.01
C ALA A 17 21.48 -1.02 -6.09
N ASN A 18 22.31 -0.13 -6.65
CA ASN A 18 23.29 0.64 -5.87
C ASN A 18 22.64 1.58 -4.85
N GLN A 19 21.51 2.20 -5.19
CA GLN A 19 20.76 3.07 -4.27
C GLN A 19 20.03 2.25 -3.19
N CYS A 20 19.71 0.99 -3.50
CA CYS A 20 19.00 0.10 -2.60
C CYS A 20 19.89 -0.48 -1.49
N LYS A 21 21.19 -0.67 -1.72
CA LYS A 21 22.11 -1.29 -0.74
C LYS A 21 21.97 -0.70 0.68
N PRO A 22 21.94 -1.55 1.73
CA PRO A 22 22.17 -2.99 1.72
C PRO A 22 20.92 -3.85 1.44
N VAL A 23 19.80 -3.24 1.01
CA VAL A 23 18.57 -3.98 0.70
C VAL A 23 18.73 -4.71 -0.63
N GLU A 24 18.41 -6.01 -0.62
CA GLU A 24 18.35 -6.85 -1.80
C GLU A 24 16.88 -7.02 -2.24
N TRP A 25 16.62 -6.82 -3.54
CA TRP A 25 15.30 -6.96 -4.15
C TRP A 25 15.29 -8.16 -5.11
N ILE A 26 14.36 -9.08 -4.89
CA ILE A 26 14.22 -10.32 -5.67
C ILE A 26 12.93 -10.26 -6.48
N GLU A 27 13.01 -10.51 -7.78
CA GLU A 27 11.83 -10.67 -8.63
C GLU A 27 11.15 -12.01 -8.35
N ARG A 28 9.83 -11.99 -8.13
CA ARG A 28 9.00 -13.19 -7.97
C ARG A 28 7.91 -13.22 -9.01
N ASP A 29 7.57 -14.43 -9.43
CA ASP A 29 6.44 -14.71 -10.29
C ASP A 29 5.23 -15.13 -9.46
N LEU A 30 4.06 -14.60 -9.83
CA LEU A 30 2.77 -14.94 -9.25
C LEU A 30 1.75 -15.09 -10.38
N ARG A 31 0.71 -15.89 -10.16
CA ARG A 31 -0.46 -15.94 -11.04
C ARG A 31 -1.70 -15.57 -10.24
N ALA A 32 -2.49 -14.63 -10.77
CA ALA A 32 -3.82 -14.36 -10.24
C ALA A 32 -4.76 -15.56 -10.51
N ARG A 33 -5.90 -15.60 -9.83
CA ARG A 33 -6.90 -16.67 -9.97
C ARG A 33 -7.40 -16.84 -11.41
N ASP A 34 -7.44 -15.77 -12.19
CA ASP A 34 -7.82 -15.78 -13.61
C ASP A 34 -6.66 -16.18 -14.57
N GLY A 35 -5.52 -16.62 -14.03
CA GLY A 35 -4.35 -17.04 -14.79
C GLY A 35 -3.41 -15.90 -15.20
N THR A 36 -3.76 -14.64 -14.92
CA THR A 36 -2.91 -13.47 -15.26
C THR A 36 -1.55 -13.59 -14.59
N ALA A 37 -0.48 -13.50 -15.38
CA ALA A 37 0.89 -13.52 -14.88
C ALA A 37 1.27 -12.16 -14.28
N LEU A 38 1.72 -12.18 -13.03
CA LEU A 38 2.07 -11.02 -12.23
C LEU A 38 3.53 -11.11 -11.77
N LYS A 39 4.10 -9.94 -11.48
CA LYS A 39 5.40 -9.81 -10.84
C LYS A 39 5.29 -9.17 -9.46
N LEU A 40 6.03 -9.72 -8.52
CA LEU A 40 6.29 -9.11 -7.22
C LEU A 40 7.78 -8.77 -7.09
N LEU A 41 8.07 -7.79 -6.24
CA LEU A 41 9.43 -7.52 -5.77
C LEU A 41 9.49 -7.75 -4.26
N GLU A 42 10.31 -8.70 -3.84
CA GLU A 42 10.55 -9.05 -2.43
C GLU A 42 11.86 -8.40 -1.98
N GLY A 43 11.78 -7.43 -1.07
CA GLY A 43 12.91 -6.64 -0.58
C GLY A 43 13.19 -6.91 0.90
N SER A 44 14.44 -7.21 1.25
CA SER A 44 14.87 -7.35 2.65
C SER A 44 16.35 -7.01 2.82
N ILE A 45 16.77 -6.76 4.05
CA ILE A 45 18.18 -6.69 4.43
C ILE A 45 18.57 -8.07 4.96
N ALA A 46 19.68 -8.63 4.45
CA ALA A 46 20.19 -9.89 4.96
C ALA A 46 20.46 -9.77 6.46
N ALA A 47 19.98 -10.73 7.26
CA ALA A 47 20.26 -10.75 8.68
C ALA A 47 21.78 -10.89 8.88
N SER A 48 22.38 -9.94 9.58
CA SER A 48 23.77 -10.01 9.99
C SER A 48 23.93 -11.10 11.05
N GLY A 49 24.20 -12.35 10.61
CA GLY A 49 24.70 -13.45 11.42
C GLY A 49 23.84 -13.91 12.60
N GLY A 50 23.19 -15.08 12.47
CA GLY A 50 22.95 -16.02 13.57
C GLY A 50 21.85 -15.75 14.60
N ALA A 51 21.29 -14.54 14.71
CA ALA A 51 20.14 -14.31 15.59
C ALA A 51 18.84 -14.77 14.92
N ASN A 52 18.14 -15.74 15.51
CA ASN A 52 16.74 -16.02 15.16
C ASN A 52 15.94 -14.76 15.48
N ALA A 53 15.46 -14.05 14.44
CA ALA A 53 14.57 -12.92 14.64
C ALA A 53 13.34 -13.37 15.44
N LEU A 54 13.03 -12.64 16.52
CA LEU A 54 11.91 -12.99 17.41
C LEU A 54 10.56 -12.88 16.69
N GLU A 55 10.46 -11.93 15.77
CA GLU A 55 9.24 -11.67 14.99
C GLU A 55 9.62 -11.22 13.57
N HIS A 56 8.75 -11.50 12.59
CA HIS A 56 8.89 -11.07 11.21
C HIS A 56 7.72 -10.19 10.81
N ILE A 57 7.98 -8.93 10.48
CA ILE A 57 6.99 -8.02 9.89
C ILE A 57 7.13 -8.04 8.37
N VAL A 58 6.07 -8.49 7.69
CA VAL A 58 6.00 -8.46 6.22
C VAL A 58 5.06 -7.35 5.78
N VAL A 59 5.58 -6.38 5.04
CA VAL A 59 4.82 -5.26 4.51
C VAL A 59 4.42 -5.54 3.06
N VAL A 60 3.13 -5.67 2.79
CA VAL A 60 2.61 -5.80 1.42
C VAL A 60 2.36 -4.41 0.86
N TYR A 61 3.11 -4.03 -0.16
CA TYR A 61 3.06 -2.71 -0.75
C TYR A 61 2.28 -2.68 -2.06
N PHE A 62 1.31 -1.77 -2.12
CA PHE A 62 0.43 -1.48 -3.24
C PHE A 62 0.75 -0.09 -3.79
N GLN A 63 1.40 -0.07 -4.96
CA GLN A 63 1.88 1.17 -5.58
C GLN A 63 0.74 2.08 -6.07
N GLY A 64 1.06 3.36 -6.25
CA GLY A 64 0.26 4.29 -7.04
C GLY A 64 0.26 3.96 -8.54
N ASN A 65 -0.58 4.66 -9.31
CA ASN A 65 -0.72 4.43 -10.77
C ASN A 65 0.30 5.20 -11.64
N ALA A 66 1.04 6.16 -11.07
CA ALA A 66 1.85 7.13 -11.82
C ALA A 66 3.23 6.62 -12.26
N SER A 67 3.65 5.40 -11.89
CA SER A 67 4.94 4.81 -12.32
C SER A 67 4.98 3.29 -12.04
N SER A 68 6.07 2.61 -12.43
CA SER A 68 6.35 1.20 -12.15
C SER A 68 7.05 0.98 -10.79
N LEU A 69 7.21 -0.27 -10.39
CA LEU A 69 7.89 -0.61 -9.14
C LEU A 69 9.39 -0.25 -9.09
N PRO A 70 10.24 -0.50 -10.12
CA PRO A 70 11.69 -0.30 -9.98
C PRO A 70 12.11 1.11 -9.52
N PRO A 71 11.54 2.20 -10.07
CA PRO A 71 11.82 3.56 -9.58
C PRO A 71 11.47 3.81 -8.10
N ARG A 72 10.62 2.98 -7.47
CA ARG A 72 10.22 3.11 -6.06
C ARG A 72 11.15 2.40 -5.11
N LEU A 73 11.97 1.47 -5.60
CA LEU A 73 12.83 0.64 -4.77
C LEU A 73 13.79 1.44 -3.89
N PRO A 74 14.45 2.53 -4.35
CA PRO A 74 15.31 3.33 -3.48
C PRO A 74 14.56 3.89 -2.26
N TYR A 75 13.31 4.33 -2.43
CA TYR A 75 12.52 4.90 -1.35
C TYR A 75 12.03 3.82 -0.37
N LEU A 76 11.55 2.67 -0.89
CA LEU A 76 11.18 1.52 -0.06
C LEU A 76 12.39 0.96 0.71
N SER A 77 13.56 0.92 0.06
CA SER A 77 14.81 0.55 0.71
C SER A 77 15.18 1.49 1.85
N ASN A 78 14.91 2.79 1.73
CA ASN A 78 15.15 3.74 2.82
C ASN A 78 14.22 3.51 4.03
N ILE A 79 13.04 2.91 3.84
CA ILE A 79 12.20 2.45 4.97
C ILE A 79 12.89 1.29 5.69
N LEU A 80 13.33 0.25 4.94
CA LEU A 80 14.03 -0.91 5.50
C LEU A 80 15.34 -0.52 6.20
N LYS A 81 16.11 0.42 5.65
CA LYS A 81 17.30 0.98 6.29
C LYS A 81 16.97 1.68 7.60
N GLY A 82 15.87 2.43 7.64
CA GLY A 82 15.38 3.07 8.86
C GLY A 82 15.03 2.04 9.94
N LEU A 83 14.33 0.97 9.56
CA LEU A 83 13.97 -0.12 10.47
C LEU A 83 15.20 -0.87 11.01
N ALA A 84 16.19 -1.13 10.16
CA ALA A 84 17.43 -1.80 10.56
C ALA A 84 18.40 -0.92 11.36
N SER A 85 18.18 0.40 11.40
CA SER A 85 19.06 1.33 12.15
C SER A 85 18.81 1.32 13.66
N ASP A 86 17.68 0.76 14.10
CA ASP A 86 17.35 0.63 15.51
C ASP A 86 17.94 -0.68 16.07
N ALA A 87 19.09 -0.57 16.75
CA ALA A 87 19.78 -1.72 17.31
C ALA A 87 18.99 -2.44 18.42
N ALA A 88 17.96 -1.81 19.00
CA ALA A 88 17.07 -2.45 19.96
C ALA A 88 16.00 -3.32 19.28
N ASP A 89 15.76 -3.14 17.98
CA ASP A 89 14.77 -3.87 17.23
C ASP A 89 15.37 -5.15 16.62
N SER A 90 15.05 -6.30 17.23
CA SER A 90 15.50 -7.63 16.78
C SER A 90 14.59 -8.26 15.72
N ARG A 91 13.60 -7.52 15.21
CA ARG A 91 12.64 -8.06 14.24
C ARG A 91 13.20 -8.04 12.83
N LYS A 92 12.75 -9.01 12.04
CA LYS A 92 13.00 -9.04 10.59
C LYS A 92 11.92 -8.24 9.88
N TYR A 93 12.33 -7.44 8.90
CA TYR A 93 11.41 -6.71 8.03
C TYR A 93 11.58 -7.14 6.58
N THR A 94 10.45 -7.31 5.88
CA THR A 94 10.44 -7.60 4.45
C THR A 94 9.32 -6.82 3.78
N ILE A 95 9.61 -6.22 2.63
CA ILE A 95 8.60 -5.55 1.81
C ILE A 95 8.32 -6.45 0.60
N VAL A 96 7.06 -6.76 0.35
CA VAL A 96 6.58 -7.46 -0.85
C VAL A 96 5.73 -6.49 -1.64
N ALA A 97 6.28 -5.98 -2.75
CA ALA A 97 5.61 -5.00 -3.59
C ALA A 97 4.96 -5.67 -4.80
N LEU A 98 3.66 -5.44 -5.00
CA LEU A 98 2.91 -5.94 -6.14
C LEU A 98 3.01 -5.00 -7.34
N SER A 99 3.36 -5.53 -8.51
CA SER A 99 3.10 -4.87 -9.78
C SER A 99 1.78 -5.36 -10.35
N TYR A 100 0.76 -4.49 -10.35
CA TYR A 100 -0.56 -4.83 -10.88
C TYR A 100 -0.52 -5.29 -12.33
N ARG A 101 -1.52 -6.05 -12.76
CA ARG A 101 -1.74 -6.36 -14.18
C ARG A 101 -1.67 -5.11 -15.05
N GLY A 102 -0.96 -5.22 -16.17
CA GLY A 102 -0.70 -4.12 -17.09
C GLY A 102 0.48 -3.21 -16.72
N TYR A 103 0.99 -3.25 -15.48
CA TYR A 103 2.17 -2.49 -15.05
C TYR A 103 3.46 -3.30 -15.17
N TRP A 104 4.57 -2.58 -15.39
CA TRP A 104 5.92 -3.14 -15.49
C TRP A 104 5.96 -4.43 -16.33
N LYS A 105 6.33 -5.56 -15.71
CA LYS A 105 6.42 -6.88 -16.34
C LYS A 105 5.16 -7.75 -16.16
N SER A 106 4.16 -7.28 -15.41
CA SER A 106 2.87 -7.97 -15.24
C SER A 106 2.02 -7.89 -16.50
N ARG A 107 1.36 -9.00 -16.86
CA ARG A 107 0.54 -9.12 -18.08
C ARG A 107 -0.87 -8.59 -17.84
N GLY A 108 -1.71 -8.60 -18.88
CA GLY A 108 -3.11 -8.16 -18.80
C GLY A 108 -3.30 -6.64 -18.86
N SER A 109 -4.48 -6.19 -18.42
CA SER A 109 -4.88 -4.78 -18.43
C SER A 109 -5.52 -4.39 -17.09
N ALA A 110 -5.16 -3.20 -16.60
CA ALA A 110 -5.62 -2.70 -15.31
C ALA A 110 -7.13 -2.37 -15.34
N SER A 111 -7.86 -3.00 -14.42
CA SER A 111 -9.25 -2.70 -14.05
C SER A 111 -9.40 -2.99 -12.56
N GLN A 112 -10.36 -2.36 -11.87
CA GLN A 112 -10.54 -2.64 -10.44
C GLN A 112 -10.80 -4.13 -10.14
N PRO A 113 -11.74 -4.83 -10.81
CA PRO A 113 -11.93 -6.27 -10.57
C PRO A 113 -10.65 -7.08 -10.79
N GLY A 114 -9.86 -6.73 -11.80
CA GLY A 114 -8.58 -7.39 -12.04
C GLY A 114 -7.54 -7.10 -10.96
N ILE A 115 -7.40 -5.85 -10.54
CA ILE A 115 -6.44 -5.47 -9.48
C ILE A 115 -6.85 -6.10 -8.14
N GLU A 116 -8.15 -6.24 -7.86
CA GLU A 116 -8.62 -6.98 -6.68
C GLU A 116 -8.18 -8.45 -6.71
N LEU A 117 -8.19 -9.12 -7.86
CA LEU A 117 -7.65 -10.48 -8.02
C LEU A 117 -6.13 -10.53 -7.82
N ASP A 118 -5.41 -9.50 -8.27
CA ASP A 118 -3.96 -9.40 -8.12
C ASP A 118 -3.58 -9.22 -6.64
N ALA A 119 -4.32 -8.37 -5.92
CA ALA A 119 -4.16 -8.15 -4.49
C ALA A 119 -4.51 -9.41 -3.68
N GLU A 120 -5.62 -10.09 -4.00
CA GLU A 120 -6.00 -11.37 -3.39
C GLU A 120 -4.88 -12.42 -3.54
N ALA A 121 -4.37 -12.59 -4.77
CA ALA A 121 -3.28 -13.53 -5.04
C ALA A 121 -1.99 -13.16 -4.29
N THR A 122 -1.68 -11.87 -4.15
CA THR A 122 -0.49 -11.39 -3.43
C THR A 122 -0.61 -11.63 -1.93
N LEU A 123 -1.75 -11.27 -1.33
CA LEU A 123 -1.99 -11.49 0.09
C LEU A 123 -1.98 -12.98 0.43
N LYS A 124 -2.52 -13.83 -0.44
CA LYS A 124 -2.40 -15.28 -0.30
C LYS A 124 -0.94 -15.75 -0.39
N TRP A 125 -0.20 -15.30 -1.40
CA TRP A 125 1.21 -15.66 -1.57
C TRP A 125 2.06 -15.28 -0.36
N VAL A 126 1.82 -14.10 0.23
CA VAL A 126 2.51 -13.63 1.43
C VAL A 126 2.16 -14.49 2.65
N GLN A 127 0.88 -14.79 2.87
CA GLN A 127 0.45 -15.65 3.97
C GLN A 127 1.06 -17.05 3.87
N ASP A 128 1.05 -17.65 2.68
CA ASP A 128 1.59 -18.98 2.42
C ASP A 128 3.13 -19.01 2.52
N ARG A 129 3.82 -17.98 2.01
CA ARG A 129 5.29 -17.92 2.00
C ARG A 129 5.89 -17.67 3.38
N TYR A 130 5.24 -16.84 4.19
CA TYR A 130 5.68 -16.52 5.54
C TYR A 130 4.73 -17.13 6.56
N ASP A 131 4.43 -18.42 6.42
CA ASP A 131 3.49 -19.12 7.30
C ASP A 131 4.11 -19.44 8.67
N SER A 132 4.13 -18.44 9.55
CA SER A 132 4.61 -18.55 10.91
C SER A 132 3.74 -17.73 11.85
N THR A 133 3.53 -18.24 13.06
CA THR A 133 2.80 -17.55 14.13
C THR A 133 3.53 -16.29 14.62
N GLN A 134 4.85 -16.21 14.37
CA GLN A 134 5.67 -15.03 14.65
C GLN A 134 5.69 -14.03 13.48
N THR A 135 4.86 -14.24 12.45
CA THR A 135 4.79 -13.32 11.30
C THR A 135 3.53 -12.48 11.34
N LYS A 136 3.71 -11.16 11.47
CA LYS A 136 2.67 -10.16 11.28
C LYS A 136 2.76 -9.54 9.89
N ILE A 137 1.60 -9.18 9.35
CA ILE A 137 1.46 -8.59 8.03
C ILE A 137 0.97 -7.15 8.20
N SER A 138 1.62 -6.23 7.51
CA SER A 138 1.17 -4.85 7.35
C SER A 138 0.85 -4.61 5.87
N VAL A 139 -0.26 -3.96 5.56
CA VAL A 139 -0.60 -3.60 4.18
C VAL A 139 -0.40 -2.12 4.00
N TRP A 140 0.35 -1.72 2.98
CA TRP A 140 0.64 -0.32 2.69
C TRP A 140 0.20 0.01 1.26
N GLY A 141 -0.69 0.98 1.13
CA GLY A 141 -1.11 1.53 -0.14
C GLY A 141 -0.73 2.99 -0.32
N GLN A 142 -0.22 3.35 -1.50
CA GLN A 142 0.04 4.73 -1.91
C GLN A 142 -1.01 5.19 -2.94
N SER A 143 -1.67 6.33 -2.71
CA SER A 143 -2.66 6.91 -3.63
C SER A 143 -3.76 5.91 -3.97
N ILE A 144 -3.97 5.53 -5.24
CA ILE A 144 -4.91 4.45 -5.62
C ILE A 144 -4.62 3.13 -4.89
N GLY A 145 -3.35 2.87 -4.56
CA GLY A 145 -2.93 1.74 -3.76
C GLY A 145 -3.53 1.74 -2.35
N ALA A 146 -3.87 2.90 -1.77
CA ALA A 146 -4.55 3.00 -0.48
C ALA A 146 -5.98 2.44 -0.56
N GLY A 147 -6.67 2.69 -1.68
CA GLY A 147 -7.95 2.06 -2.00
C GLY A 147 -7.80 0.55 -2.20
N VAL A 148 -6.76 0.11 -2.93
CA VAL A 148 -6.45 -1.32 -3.11
C VAL A 148 -6.18 -2.00 -1.76
N ALA A 149 -5.39 -1.37 -0.89
CA ALA A 149 -5.06 -1.86 0.44
C ALA A 149 -6.31 -2.08 1.30
N SER A 150 -7.15 -1.05 1.39
CA SER A 150 -8.39 -1.09 2.18
C SER A 150 -9.36 -2.14 1.64
N VAL A 151 -9.66 -2.08 0.34
CA VAL A 151 -10.62 -3.00 -0.30
C VAL A 151 -10.14 -4.45 -0.26
N SER A 152 -8.84 -4.70 -0.45
CA SER A 152 -8.31 -6.07 -0.41
C SER A 152 -8.40 -6.69 0.99
N LEU A 153 -8.13 -5.93 2.05
CA LEU A 153 -8.34 -6.39 3.43
C LEU A 153 -9.81 -6.64 3.73
N ALA A 154 -10.70 -5.74 3.32
CA ALA A 154 -12.15 -5.94 3.48
C ALA A 154 -12.65 -7.18 2.73
N ASN A 155 -12.10 -7.45 1.53
CA ASN A 155 -12.45 -8.64 0.75
C ASN A 155 -12.02 -9.95 1.44
N LEU A 156 -10.92 -9.97 2.21
CA LEU A 156 -10.53 -11.16 2.99
C LEU A 156 -11.59 -11.59 4.02
N LEU A 157 -12.34 -10.63 4.57
CA LEU A 157 -13.40 -10.88 5.55
C LEU A 157 -14.62 -11.59 4.96
N ARG A 158 -14.80 -11.56 3.63
CA ARG A 158 -15.91 -12.28 2.96
C ARG A 158 -15.79 -13.79 3.10
N HIS A 159 -14.55 -14.30 3.26
CA HIS A 159 -14.28 -15.73 3.35
C HIS A 159 -14.24 -16.22 4.80
N SER A 160 -13.67 -15.43 5.72
CA SER A 160 -13.65 -15.73 7.15
C SER A 160 -13.27 -14.49 7.96
N GLN A 161 -13.96 -14.28 9.08
CA GLN A 161 -13.62 -13.22 10.05
C GLN A 161 -12.23 -13.44 10.68
N GLY A 162 -11.72 -14.67 10.69
CA GLY A 162 -10.38 -15.00 11.19
C GLY A 162 -9.23 -14.59 10.27
N ASN A 163 -9.51 -14.21 9.02
CA ASN A 163 -8.46 -13.94 8.02
C ASN A 163 -7.63 -12.69 8.35
N LEU A 164 -8.09 -11.81 9.26
CA LEU A 164 -7.33 -10.63 9.68
C LEU A 164 -6.46 -10.86 10.92
N GLN A 165 -6.41 -12.07 11.50
CA GLN A 165 -5.66 -12.30 12.75
C GLN A 165 -4.16 -11.98 12.66
N ARG A 166 -3.54 -12.23 11.49
CA ARG A 166 -2.13 -11.96 11.24
C ARG A 166 -1.86 -10.54 10.73
N PHE A 167 -2.91 -9.73 10.50
CA PHE A 167 -2.78 -8.38 9.98
C PHE A 167 -2.76 -7.38 11.14
N SER A 168 -1.65 -6.66 11.28
CA SER A 168 -1.40 -5.76 12.41
C SER A 168 -1.27 -4.29 12.00
N GLY A 169 -1.04 -4.00 10.73
CA GLY A 169 -0.93 -2.63 10.20
C GLY A 169 -1.65 -2.42 8.87
N LEU A 170 -2.23 -1.23 8.71
CA LEU A 170 -2.72 -0.68 7.44
C LEU A 170 -2.17 0.74 7.27
N ILE A 171 -1.31 0.97 6.29
CA ILE A 171 -0.74 2.28 5.97
C ILE A 171 -1.44 2.81 4.71
N LEU A 172 -2.09 3.95 4.85
CA LEU A 172 -2.78 4.69 3.80
C LEU A 172 -2.00 5.97 3.52
N GLU A 173 -1.14 5.94 2.50
CA GLU A 173 -0.33 7.09 2.06
C GLU A 173 -1.04 7.85 0.94
N THR A 174 -1.22 9.17 1.14
CA THR A 174 -2.01 10.07 0.30
C THR A 174 -3.35 9.49 -0.14
N PRO A 175 -4.18 9.02 0.81
CA PRO A 175 -5.42 8.32 0.48
C PRO A 175 -6.56 9.27 0.12
N PHE A 176 -7.57 8.70 -0.52
CA PHE A 176 -8.84 9.35 -0.79
C PHE A 176 -10.00 8.49 -0.29
N VAL A 177 -11.15 9.13 -0.06
CA VAL A 177 -12.36 8.43 0.43
C VAL A 177 -12.87 7.44 -0.61
N ASP A 178 -13.17 7.92 -1.82
CA ASP A 178 -13.56 7.13 -2.97
C ASP A 178 -13.41 7.96 -4.26
N MET A 179 -13.47 7.30 -5.43
CA MET A 179 -13.31 7.94 -6.74
C MET A 179 -14.42 8.97 -7.06
N LYS A 180 -15.63 8.77 -6.55
CA LYS A 180 -16.76 9.69 -6.77
C LYS A 180 -16.55 10.98 -5.96
N THR A 181 -16.14 10.86 -4.70
CA THR A 181 -15.80 11.98 -3.83
C THR A 181 -14.62 12.77 -4.42
N MET A 182 -13.59 12.08 -4.94
CA MET A 182 -12.49 12.71 -5.68
C MET A 182 -12.97 13.50 -6.91
N LEU A 183 -13.83 12.90 -7.74
CA LEU A 183 -14.37 13.57 -8.92
C LEU A 183 -15.12 14.87 -8.56
N VAL A 184 -15.95 14.82 -7.52
CA VAL A 184 -16.72 15.98 -7.06
C VAL A 184 -15.81 17.06 -6.46
N ALA A 185 -14.75 16.65 -5.74
CA ALA A 185 -13.80 17.57 -5.13
C ALA A 185 -12.90 18.27 -6.18
N LEU A 186 -12.51 17.56 -7.25
CA LEU A 186 -11.74 18.13 -8.35
C LEU A 186 -12.58 19.04 -9.27
N TYR A 187 -13.87 18.76 -9.42
CA TYR A 187 -14.78 19.52 -10.27
C TYR A 187 -16.00 20.04 -9.49
N PRO A 188 -15.82 20.95 -8.51
CA PRO A 188 -16.91 21.38 -7.63
C PRO A 188 -18.01 22.18 -8.36
N GLN A 189 -17.69 22.78 -9.51
CA GLN A 189 -18.56 23.70 -10.25
C GLN A 189 -19.85 23.00 -10.71
N ARG A 190 -20.99 23.44 -10.17
CA ARG A 190 -22.31 22.83 -10.47
C ARG A 190 -22.79 23.05 -11.91
N PHE A 191 -22.27 24.08 -12.57
CA PHE A 191 -22.61 24.44 -13.95
C PHE A 191 -21.78 23.68 -15.00
N LEU A 192 -20.74 22.95 -14.60
CA LEU A 192 -19.96 22.09 -15.51
C LEU A 192 -20.45 20.64 -15.43
N PRO A 193 -20.37 19.86 -16.54
CA PRO A 193 -20.88 18.49 -16.56
C PRO A 193 -20.02 17.50 -15.77
N TYR A 194 -18.75 17.84 -15.48
CA TYR A 194 -17.74 16.89 -14.99
C TYR A 194 -18.10 16.18 -13.69
N ARG A 195 -18.68 16.90 -12.71
CA ARG A 195 -19.14 16.29 -11.44
C ARG A 195 -20.24 15.24 -11.60
N TYR A 196 -20.97 15.28 -12.71
CA TYR A 196 -22.07 14.36 -13.00
C TYR A 196 -21.60 13.14 -13.80
N LEU A 197 -20.31 13.05 -14.15
CA LEU A 197 -19.73 11.90 -14.85
C LEU A 197 -19.54 10.66 -13.97
N THR A 198 -20.03 10.68 -12.72
CA THR A 198 -19.98 9.55 -11.80
C THR A 198 -20.49 8.22 -12.39
N PRO A 199 -21.54 8.15 -13.25
CA PRO A 199 -21.97 6.88 -13.85
C PRO A 199 -20.94 6.27 -14.81
N PHE A 200 -19.96 7.04 -15.28
CA PHE A 200 -18.90 6.58 -16.18
C PHE A 200 -17.63 6.14 -15.44
N LEU A 201 -17.59 6.27 -14.10
CA LEU A 201 -16.49 5.75 -13.30
C LEU A 201 -16.53 4.22 -13.31
N ARG A 202 -15.46 3.61 -13.84
CA ARG A 202 -15.31 2.15 -13.90
C ARG A 202 -14.68 1.55 -12.64
N SER A 203 -14.30 2.40 -11.69
CA SER A 203 -13.66 2.03 -10.44
C SER A 203 -14.14 2.96 -9.33
N SER A 204 -14.48 2.39 -8.17
CA SER A 204 -14.91 3.12 -6.98
C SER A 204 -13.77 3.32 -5.99
N TRP A 205 -12.96 2.27 -5.75
CA TRP A 205 -11.94 2.22 -4.69
C TRP A 205 -12.46 2.84 -3.39
N ASP A 206 -13.58 2.32 -2.89
CA ASP A 206 -14.30 2.87 -1.73
C ASP A 206 -13.62 2.48 -0.42
N SER A 207 -12.68 3.33 0.01
CA SER A 207 -11.92 3.15 1.25
C SER A 207 -12.83 3.29 2.47
N ARG A 208 -13.87 4.13 2.41
CA ARG A 208 -14.84 4.30 3.51
C ARG A 208 -15.55 2.99 3.82
N MET A 209 -16.19 2.39 2.80
CA MET A 209 -16.92 1.15 2.98
C MET A 209 -15.98 0.02 3.44
N ALA A 210 -14.78 -0.03 2.88
CA ALA A 210 -13.78 -1.02 3.26
C ALA A 210 -13.36 -0.90 4.73
N LEU A 211 -13.06 0.31 5.22
CA LEU A 211 -12.69 0.53 6.63
C LEU A 211 -13.83 0.19 7.60
N GLN A 212 -15.07 0.52 7.24
CA GLN A 212 -16.25 0.13 8.02
C GLN A 212 -16.39 -1.39 8.11
N GLN A 213 -16.21 -2.11 7.00
CA GLN A 213 -16.24 -3.58 6.98
C GLN A 213 -15.10 -4.17 7.82
N ILE A 214 -13.90 -3.60 7.74
CA ILE A 214 -12.75 -4.01 8.56
C ILE A 214 -13.07 -3.84 10.05
N GLY A 215 -13.59 -2.68 10.46
CA GLY A 215 -13.95 -2.41 11.87
C GLY A 215 -15.02 -3.36 12.44
N GLN A 216 -15.97 -3.82 11.63
CA GLN A 216 -16.99 -4.80 12.06
C GLN A 216 -16.37 -6.12 12.58
N SER A 217 -15.21 -6.52 12.04
CA SER A 217 -14.48 -7.71 12.49
C SER A 217 -13.71 -7.51 13.80
N LYS A 218 -13.66 -6.27 14.32
CA LYS A 218 -12.89 -5.85 15.51
C LYS A 218 -11.45 -6.38 15.52
N PRO A 219 -10.67 -6.13 14.45
CA PRO A 219 -9.34 -6.69 14.32
C PRO A 219 -8.36 -5.99 15.27
N LYS A 220 -7.27 -6.67 15.62
CA LYS A 220 -6.11 -6.05 16.29
C LYS A 220 -5.22 -5.34 15.26
N LEU A 221 -5.81 -4.43 14.49
CA LEU A 221 -5.19 -3.70 13.38
C LEU A 221 -5.00 -2.23 13.76
N LYS A 222 -3.79 -1.71 13.57
CA LYS A 222 -3.53 -0.26 13.61
C LYS A 222 -3.57 0.33 12.20
N VAL A 223 -4.15 1.51 12.04
CA VAL A 223 -4.24 2.25 10.79
C VAL A 223 -3.35 3.49 10.89
N LEU A 224 -2.51 3.71 9.88
CA LEU A 224 -1.76 4.95 9.71
C LEU A 224 -2.28 5.66 8.46
N ILE A 225 -2.69 6.92 8.59
CA ILE A 225 -3.08 7.80 7.50
C ILE A 225 -2.01 8.88 7.34
N LEU A 226 -1.35 8.90 6.19
CA LEU A 226 -0.37 9.93 5.85
C LEU A 226 -0.93 10.83 4.75
N GLU A 227 -1.02 12.12 5.02
CA GLU A 227 -1.41 13.13 4.03
C GLU A 227 -0.21 13.99 3.61
N ALA A 228 -0.12 14.29 2.32
CA ALA A 228 0.81 15.27 1.79
C ALA A 228 0.31 16.69 2.12
N GLY A 229 1.18 17.53 2.68
CA GLY A 229 0.80 18.89 3.08
C GLY A 229 0.49 19.82 1.90
N ASP A 230 1.19 19.63 0.78
CA ASP A 230 1.05 20.42 -0.44
C ASP A 230 0.54 19.52 -1.59
N ASP A 231 -0.37 18.58 -1.27
CA ASP A 231 -0.88 17.61 -2.25
C ASP A 231 -1.59 18.29 -3.42
N GLU A 232 -1.04 18.10 -4.62
CA GLU A 232 -1.52 18.68 -5.87
C GLU A 232 -2.59 17.82 -6.57
N ILE A 233 -2.89 16.63 -6.04
CA ILE A 233 -3.80 15.65 -6.65
C ILE A 233 -5.01 15.37 -5.76
N VAL A 234 -4.78 15.09 -4.48
CA VAL A 234 -5.82 14.74 -3.50
C VAL A 234 -6.24 15.99 -2.74
N PRO A 235 -7.49 16.46 -2.90
CA PRO A 235 -7.97 17.64 -2.19
C PRO A 235 -7.91 17.46 -0.67
N THR A 236 -7.77 18.58 0.05
CA THR A 236 -7.74 18.60 1.51
C THR A 236 -9.02 18.00 2.12
N GLY A 237 -8.90 17.44 3.32
CA GLY A 237 -10.03 16.86 4.08
C GLY A 237 -10.30 15.38 3.83
N GLN A 238 -9.81 14.78 2.74
CA GLN A 238 -10.02 13.34 2.47
C GLN A 238 -9.49 12.45 3.60
N ALA A 239 -8.26 12.71 4.05
CA ALA A 239 -7.63 11.97 5.14
C ALA A 239 -8.33 12.19 6.49
N GLY A 240 -8.82 13.40 6.77
CA GLY A 240 -9.64 13.69 7.96
C GLY A 240 -10.95 12.92 7.96
N THR A 241 -11.64 12.86 6.81
CA THR A 241 -12.84 12.03 6.67
C THR A 241 -12.58 10.55 6.88
N LEU A 242 -11.43 10.03 6.43
CA LEU A 242 -11.06 8.63 6.69
C LEU A 242 -10.68 8.38 8.16
N GLU A 243 -10.08 9.36 8.84
CA GLU A 243 -9.83 9.31 10.29
C GLU A 243 -11.15 9.20 11.08
N GLU A 244 -12.16 10.01 10.73
CA GLU A 244 -13.51 9.92 11.30
C GLU A 244 -14.13 8.54 11.07
N VAL A 245 -14.02 7.99 9.86
CA VAL A 245 -14.52 6.64 9.54
C VAL A 245 -13.82 5.57 10.37
N CYS A 246 -12.49 5.67 10.55
CA CYS A 246 -11.76 4.76 11.44
C CYS A 246 -12.25 4.86 12.88
N ALA A 247 -12.47 6.07 13.40
CA ALA A 247 -12.96 6.29 14.75
C ALA A 247 -14.37 5.70 14.95
N GLU A 248 -15.29 5.94 14.01
CA GLU A 248 -16.63 5.36 14.01
C GLU A 248 -16.60 3.82 13.95
N ALA A 249 -15.67 3.27 13.17
CA ALA A 249 -15.46 1.84 13.01
C ALA A 249 -14.65 1.20 14.16
N GLN A 250 -14.29 1.99 15.20
CA GLN A 250 -13.49 1.56 16.35
C GLN A 250 -12.11 1.01 15.98
N LEU A 251 -11.52 1.51 14.88
CA LEU A 251 -10.16 1.20 14.47
C LEU A 251 -9.16 2.14 15.13
N SER A 252 -8.04 1.60 15.62
CA SER A 252 -6.93 2.42 16.11
C SER A 252 -6.31 3.16 14.93
N VAL A 253 -6.39 4.49 14.93
CA VAL A 253 -5.90 5.33 13.83
C VAL A 253 -4.88 6.36 14.31
N ASP A 254 -3.79 6.52 13.56
CA ASP A 254 -2.81 7.60 13.65
C ASP A 254 -2.85 8.38 12.33
N ARG A 255 -3.07 9.70 12.37
CA ARG A 255 -3.05 10.56 11.18
C ARG A 255 -1.89 11.54 11.26
N LYS A 256 -1.15 11.69 10.16
CA LYS A 256 -0.04 12.62 10.06
C LYS A 256 0.04 13.34 8.72
N THR A 257 0.02 14.67 8.79
CA THR A 257 0.41 15.57 7.70
C THR A 257 1.92 15.66 7.57
N VAL A 258 2.42 15.57 6.35
CA VAL A 258 3.84 15.81 6.00
C VAL A 258 3.95 17.16 5.27
N PRO A 259 4.33 18.25 5.95
CA PRO A 259 4.42 19.58 5.36
C PRO A 259 5.41 19.62 4.19
N GLY A 260 5.07 20.36 3.13
CA GLY A 260 5.94 20.53 1.96
C GLY A 260 6.14 19.27 1.11
N ALA A 261 5.35 18.20 1.34
CA ALA A 261 5.33 17.02 0.49
C ALA A 261 4.27 17.19 -0.60
N LEU A 262 4.66 16.90 -1.84
CA LEU A 262 3.74 16.65 -2.94
C LEU A 262 3.15 15.23 -2.86
N HIS A 263 2.18 14.92 -3.71
CA HIS A 263 1.36 13.71 -3.68
C HIS A 263 2.15 12.38 -3.61
N THR A 264 3.33 12.33 -4.23
CA THR A 264 4.20 11.13 -4.24
C THR A 264 5.42 11.23 -3.33
N GLU A 265 5.56 12.31 -2.56
CA GLU A 265 6.78 12.61 -1.81
C GLU A 265 6.72 12.26 -0.32
N VAL A 266 5.57 11.81 0.19
CA VAL A 266 5.38 11.52 1.62
C VAL A 266 6.45 10.55 2.16
N MET A 267 6.63 9.37 1.55
CA MET A 267 7.70 8.43 1.91
C MET A 267 9.12 8.93 1.60
N VAL A 268 9.28 9.91 0.71
CA VAL A 268 10.57 10.47 0.29
C VAL A 268 11.08 11.47 1.33
N LYS A 269 10.18 12.34 1.84
CA LYS A 269 10.50 13.34 2.85
C LYS A 269 10.84 12.66 4.17
N GLY A 270 11.83 13.22 4.88
CA GLY A 270 12.34 12.64 6.12
C GLY A 270 11.28 12.47 7.21
N GLN A 271 10.31 13.38 7.30
CA GLN A 271 9.26 13.30 8.32
C GLN A 271 8.30 12.13 8.06
N GLY A 272 7.79 11.98 6.82
CA GLY A 272 6.92 10.87 6.44
C GLY A 272 7.64 9.53 6.58
N ARG A 273 8.87 9.42 6.04
CA ARG A 273 9.73 8.23 6.23
C ARG A 273 9.87 7.82 7.69
N ARG A 274 10.25 8.75 8.58
CA ARG A 274 10.44 8.45 10.01
C ARG A 274 9.15 8.04 10.71
N HIS A 275 8.00 8.50 10.22
CA HIS A 275 6.71 8.15 10.82
C HIS A 275 6.24 6.77 10.35
N ILE A 276 6.45 6.42 9.08
CA ILE A 276 6.27 5.05 8.55
C ILE A 276 7.13 4.05 9.35
N VAL A 277 8.41 4.35 9.55
CA VAL A 277 9.33 3.49 10.32
C VAL A 277 8.81 3.30 11.75
N ARG A 278 8.48 4.38 12.46
CA ARG A 278 7.95 4.30 13.83
C ARG A 278 6.64 3.53 13.92
N PHE A 279 5.75 3.71 12.94
CA PHE A 279 4.50 2.95 12.89
C PHE A 279 4.76 1.45 12.74
N LEU A 280 5.63 1.06 11.79
CA LEU A 280 6.00 -0.35 11.58
C LEU A 280 6.71 -0.97 12.79
N GLN A 281 7.46 -0.17 13.56
CA GLN A 281 8.04 -0.61 14.82
C GLN A 281 7.00 -0.76 15.95
N SER A 282 5.85 -0.11 15.84
CA SER A 282 4.81 -0.11 16.89
C SER A 282 3.79 -1.24 16.77
N ILE A 283 3.78 -1.98 15.65
CA ILE A 283 2.83 -3.07 15.36
C ILE A 283 3.37 -4.44 15.77
#